data_AF-A0A3M7C9D7-F1
#
_entry.id   AF-A0A3M7C9D7-F1
#
_cell.length_a   1.000
_cell.length_b   1.000
_cell.length_c   1.000
_cell.angle_alpha   90.00
_cell.angle_beta   90.00
_cell.angle_gamma   90.00
#
_symmetry.space_group_name_H-M   'P 1'
#
loop_
_entity.id
_entity.type
_entity.pdbx_description
1 polymer ?
#
loop_
_entity_poly.entity_id
_entity_poly.type
_entity_poly.pdbx_seq_one_letter_code
_entity_poly.pdbx_strand_id
1 'polypeptide(L)'
;MIKAIKAMVDAALTDSSNARIIITDHAHTLLLMLEYIYLGHYNVRDTLELPTGLVYGKDHPAVSHIRVHAFGKKYKVSGLAALALEKLRCSESYIAAEDFVDVLRVAYQYSAEETGDVRTDLLAVALARFDDLAASQVILTQLAEFEELRDFAAQLLPHVSKFAAVRLSKSDGQNARLEKLLMERSKQLEVATAKIAELESASSLDPAQSEASETGMLRGLVQVLKTGLQNYQTQFYGSEAKIQRLNLQISGGEGEIQNLQTQVLELRKLAASLVQEREEAREKLREAQGKLRNAQGKLHKDAVDAADAANASIVANDVIDLVERVDHCRHCGEPQDWSMEWDGSDRAGPTGLTFRCGDCTTRHW
;
A
#
# COMPACT_ATOMS: atom_id res chain seq x y z
N MET A 1 15.84 15.34 -15.75
CA MET A 1 17.13 14.65 -15.89
C MET A 1 18.25 15.40 -15.17
N ILE A 2 18.56 16.65 -15.51
CA ILE A 2 19.69 17.36 -14.90
C ILE A 2 19.40 17.87 -13.47
N LYS A 3 18.19 18.28 -13.11
CA LYS A 3 17.95 19.05 -11.85
C LYS A 3 18.21 18.31 -10.51
N ALA A 4 17.96 17.01 -10.39
CA ALA A 4 18.15 16.29 -9.12
C ALA A 4 19.61 15.89 -8.90
N ILE A 5 20.25 15.29 -9.91
CA ILE A 5 21.68 15.00 -9.91
C ILE A 5 22.50 16.30 -9.83
N LYS A 6 22.08 17.36 -10.54
CA LYS A 6 22.67 18.70 -10.42
C LYS A 6 22.49 19.29 -9.03
N ALA A 7 21.32 19.19 -8.39
CA ALA A 7 21.15 19.67 -7.01
C ALA A 7 22.03 18.90 -6.01
N MET A 8 22.22 17.59 -6.21
CA MET A 8 23.11 16.77 -5.38
C MET A 8 24.60 17.07 -5.61
N VAL A 9 24.99 17.34 -6.86
CA VAL A 9 26.35 17.74 -7.24
C VAL A 9 26.64 19.19 -6.81
N ASP A 10 25.70 20.11 -6.98
CA ASP A 10 25.82 21.51 -6.57
C ASP A 10 25.94 21.63 -5.03
N ALA A 11 25.26 20.77 -4.26
CA ALA A 11 25.40 20.69 -2.80
C ALA A 11 26.72 20.06 -2.34
N ALA A 12 27.36 19.24 -3.18
CA ALA A 12 28.65 18.61 -2.88
C ALA A 12 29.84 19.48 -3.34
N LEU A 13 29.62 20.40 -4.29
CA LEU A 13 30.62 21.35 -4.80
C LEU A 13 30.87 22.56 -3.89
N THR A 14 30.05 22.75 -2.84
CA THR A 14 30.30 23.81 -1.83
C THR A 14 31.39 23.46 -0.82
N ASP A 15 31.89 22.21 -0.79
CA ASP A 15 32.99 21.80 0.09
C ASP A 15 34.07 21.03 -0.71
N SER A 16 35.07 21.78 -1.17
CA SER A 16 36.02 21.42 -2.24
C SER A 16 37.05 20.33 -1.91
N SER A 17 36.81 19.45 -0.93
CA SER A 17 37.83 18.46 -0.54
C SER A 17 37.41 16.98 -0.50
N ASN A 18 36.13 16.61 -0.59
CA ASN A 18 35.69 15.22 -0.86
C ASN A 18 34.18 15.12 -1.03
N ALA A 19 33.68 15.31 -2.27
CA ALA A 19 32.28 15.07 -2.61
C ALA A 19 31.98 13.56 -2.67
N ARG A 20 31.87 12.90 -1.50
CA ARG A 20 31.39 11.52 -1.41
C ARG A 20 29.89 11.52 -1.14
N ILE A 21 29.11 11.05 -2.10
CA ILE A 21 27.68 10.79 -1.93
C ILE A 21 27.50 9.31 -1.60
N ILE A 22 26.95 9.02 -0.41
CA ILE A 22 26.63 7.66 0.02
C ILE A 22 25.20 7.35 -0.42
N ILE A 23 25.05 6.33 -1.25
CA ILE A 23 23.75 5.79 -1.64
C ILE A 23 23.63 4.39 -1.03
N THR A 24 22.65 4.19 -0.14
CA THR A 24 22.43 2.94 0.60
C THR A 24 21.48 1.97 -0.10
N ASP A 25 21.06 2.32 -1.30
CA ASP A 25 20.13 1.54 -2.12
C ASP A 25 20.83 0.34 -2.80
N HIS A 26 20.05 -0.57 -3.41
CA HIS A 26 20.58 -1.78 -4.05
C HIS A 26 21.65 -1.48 -5.12
N ALA A 27 22.88 -1.94 -4.85
CA ALA A 27 24.06 -1.66 -5.66
C ALA A 27 23.90 -2.08 -7.13
N HIS A 28 23.32 -3.26 -7.39
CA HIS A 28 23.09 -3.73 -8.77
C HIS A 28 22.14 -2.81 -9.54
N THR A 29 21.02 -2.42 -8.92
CA THR A 29 20.05 -1.50 -9.52
C THR A 29 20.64 -0.09 -9.74
N LEU A 30 21.49 0.39 -8.82
CA LEU A 30 22.21 1.65 -9.00
C LEU A 30 23.14 1.60 -10.22
N LEU A 31 23.84 0.49 -10.44
CA LEU A 31 24.72 0.33 -11.59
C LEU A 31 23.94 0.33 -12.91
N LEU A 32 22.77 -0.31 -12.96
CA LEU A 32 21.89 -0.25 -14.14
C LEU A 32 21.37 1.17 -14.41
N MET A 33 21.05 1.92 -13.35
CA MET A 33 20.69 3.33 -13.48
C MET A 33 21.85 4.17 -14.02
N LEU A 34 23.08 3.93 -13.52
CA LEU A 34 24.27 4.62 -14.02
C LEU A 34 24.57 4.25 -15.48
N GLU A 35 24.48 2.98 -15.84
CA GLU A 35 24.60 2.51 -17.23
C GLU A 35 23.64 3.29 -18.14
N TYR A 36 22.37 3.41 -17.74
CA TYR A 36 21.39 4.22 -18.47
C TYR A 36 21.78 5.69 -18.57
N ILE A 37 22.25 6.31 -17.49
CA ILE A 37 22.63 7.72 -17.48
C ILE A 37 23.77 8.00 -18.48
N TYR A 38 24.74 7.09 -18.58
CA TYR A 38 25.89 7.28 -19.47
C TYR A 38 25.66 6.80 -20.90
N LEU A 39 24.89 5.73 -21.10
CA LEU A 39 24.74 5.05 -22.39
C LEU A 39 23.34 5.23 -23.02
N GLY A 40 22.39 5.79 -22.29
CA GLY A 40 20.99 5.95 -22.72
C GLY A 40 20.17 4.66 -22.71
N HIS A 41 20.75 3.55 -22.28
CA HIS A 41 20.10 2.24 -22.18
C HIS A 41 20.71 1.44 -21.02
N TYR A 42 20.00 0.42 -20.53
CA TYR A 42 20.52 -0.52 -19.53
C TYR A 42 20.14 -1.95 -19.91
N ASN A 43 20.97 -2.90 -19.50
CA ASN A 43 20.72 -4.32 -19.75
C ASN A 43 20.77 -5.10 -18.44
N VAL A 44 19.69 -5.81 -18.13
CA VAL A 44 19.66 -6.70 -16.95
C VAL A 44 20.63 -7.85 -17.21
N ARG A 45 21.56 -8.05 -16.27
CA ARG A 45 22.57 -9.10 -16.28
C ARG A 45 22.75 -9.64 -14.88
N ASP A 46 23.01 -10.93 -14.77
CA ASP A 46 23.16 -11.62 -13.48
C ASP A 46 24.37 -11.12 -12.67
N THR A 47 25.37 -10.56 -13.38
CA THR A 47 26.60 -10.04 -12.79
C THR A 47 27.05 -8.76 -13.47
N LEU A 48 27.56 -7.82 -12.68
CA LEU A 48 28.23 -6.61 -13.11
C LEU A 48 29.64 -6.59 -12.50
N GLU A 49 30.65 -6.53 -13.35
CA GLU A 49 32.04 -6.45 -12.92
C GLU A 49 32.42 -4.99 -12.65
N LEU A 50 32.87 -4.72 -11.43
CA LEU A 50 33.50 -3.45 -11.07
C LEU A 50 34.99 -3.67 -10.78
N PRO A 51 35.82 -2.62 -10.91
CA PRO A 51 37.23 -2.67 -10.49
C PRO A 51 37.43 -3.10 -9.03
N THR A 52 36.40 -2.92 -8.19
CA THR A 52 36.38 -3.26 -6.77
C THR A 52 35.78 -4.63 -6.45
N GLY A 53 35.25 -5.37 -7.44
CA GLY A 53 34.68 -6.70 -7.27
C GLY A 53 33.42 -6.95 -8.10
N LEU A 54 32.87 -8.17 -8.01
CA LEU A 54 31.63 -8.56 -8.68
C LEU A 54 30.40 -8.11 -7.88
N VAL A 55 29.41 -7.53 -8.57
CA VAL A 55 28.08 -7.26 -8.03
C VAL A 55 27.08 -8.21 -8.67
N TYR A 56 26.38 -8.98 -7.84
CA TYR A 56 25.40 -9.97 -8.28
C TYR A 56 23.99 -9.37 -8.33
N GLY A 57 23.25 -9.67 -9.40
CA GLY A 57 21.81 -9.43 -9.54
C GLY A 57 21.12 -10.74 -9.86
N LYS A 58 21.04 -11.64 -8.87
CA LYS A 58 20.46 -12.99 -9.03
C LYS A 58 18.92 -13.00 -9.14
N ASP A 59 18.31 -11.86 -9.38
CA ASP A 59 16.87 -11.72 -9.36
C ASP A 59 16.27 -11.97 -10.74
N HIS A 60 15.03 -12.48 -10.75
CA HIS A 60 14.22 -12.62 -11.96
C HIS A 60 14.21 -11.29 -12.78
N PRO A 61 14.25 -11.33 -14.13
CA PRO A 61 14.31 -10.12 -14.95
C PRO A 61 13.22 -9.08 -14.61
N ALA A 62 11.99 -9.54 -14.38
CA ALA A 62 10.89 -8.69 -13.93
C ALA A 62 11.20 -7.94 -12.62
N VAL A 63 11.79 -8.61 -11.62
CA VAL A 63 12.22 -7.97 -10.36
C VAL A 63 13.23 -6.87 -10.63
N SER A 64 14.22 -7.14 -11.48
CA SER A 64 15.22 -6.14 -11.86
C SER A 64 14.57 -4.91 -12.51
N HIS A 65 13.65 -5.11 -13.45
CA HIS A 65 12.94 -4.00 -14.11
C HIS A 65 12.06 -3.19 -13.15
N ILE A 66 11.40 -3.84 -12.18
CA ILE A 66 10.61 -3.15 -11.15
C ILE A 66 11.50 -2.26 -10.29
N ARG A 67 12.64 -2.77 -9.81
CA ARG A 67 13.59 -1.99 -9.00
C ARG A 67 14.16 -0.81 -9.78
N VAL A 68 14.56 -1.03 -11.03
CA VAL A 68 15.07 0.02 -11.92
C VAL A 68 13.98 1.08 -12.17
N HIS A 69 12.74 0.66 -12.37
CA HIS A 69 11.61 1.57 -12.52
C HIS A 69 11.42 2.45 -11.28
N ALA A 70 11.37 1.83 -10.09
CA ALA A 70 11.23 2.53 -8.82
C ALA A 70 12.36 3.56 -8.62
N PHE A 71 13.61 3.20 -8.95
CA PHE A 71 14.74 4.13 -8.87
C PHE A 71 14.63 5.27 -9.87
N GLY A 72 14.17 4.98 -11.10
CA GLY A 72 13.88 6.00 -12.09
C GLY A 72 12.88 7.04 -11.57
N LYS A 73 11.87 6.62 -10.82
CA LYS A 73 10.92 7.53 -10.15
C LYS A 73 11.57 8.26 -8.97
N LYS A 74 12.19 7.53 -8.04
CA LYS A 74 12.85 8.05 -6.82
C LYS A 74 13.86 9.16 -7.14
N TYR A 75 14.74 8.92 -8.11
CA TYR A 75 15.79 9.87 -8.52
C TYR A 75 15.37 10.79 -9.68
N LYS A 76 14.09 10.77 -10.07
CA LYS A 76 13.52 11.65 -11.11
C LYS A 76 14.23 11.52 -12.47
N VAL A 77 14.63 10.29 -12.81
CA VAL A 77 15.13 9.86 -14.12
C VAL A 77 13.96 9.27 -14.91
N SER A 78 13.05 10.14 -15.37
CA SER A 78 11.79 9.74 -16.01
C SER A 78 11.96 8.82 -17.22
N GLY A 79 13.00 9.04 -18.04
CA GLY A 79 13.30 8.17 -19.18
C GLY A 79 13.68 6.75 -18.78
N LEU A 80 14.39 6.58 -17.65
CA LEU A 80 14.74 5.27 -17.11
C LEU A 80 13.49 4.55 -16.61
N ALA A 81 12.63 5.25 -15.86
CA ALA A 81 11.38 4.69 -15.37
C ALA A 81 10.49 4.22 -16.52
N ALA A 82 10.34 5.04 -17.56
CA ALA A 82 9.56 4.68 -18.75
C ALA A 82 10.14 3.47 -19.48
N LEU A 83 11.46 3.46 -19.74
CA LEU A 83 12.13 2.33 -20.40
C LEU A 83 12.01 1.04 -19.59
N ALA A 84 12.12 1.12 -18.26
CA ALA A 84 11.99 -0.04 -17.40
C ALA A 84 10.57 -0.62 -17.39
N LEU A 85 9.55 0.23 -17.42
CA LEU A 85 8.17 -0.21 -17.54
C LEU A 85 7.91 -0.86 -18.91
N GLU A 86 8.48 -0.30 -19.98
CA GLU A 86 8.41 -0.90 -21.32
C GLU A 86 9.05 -2.29 -21.36
N LYS A 87 10.28 -2.43 -20.82
CA LYS A 87 10.97 -3.72 -20.75
C LYS A 87 10.25 -4.75 -19.88
N LEU A 88 9.59 -4.32 -18.80
CA LEU A 88 8.76 -5.19 -17.97
C LEU A 88 7.57 -5.78 -18.75
N ARG A 89 7.04 -5.04 -19.73
CA ARG A 89 5.91 -5.47 -20.57
C ARG A 89 6.34 -6.39 -21.73
N CYS A 90 7.63 -6.50 -22.00
CA CYS A 90 8.15 -7.39 -23.04
C CYS A 90 8.11 -8.86 -22.60
N SER A 91 8.04 -9.76 -23.58
CA SER A 91 7.99 -11.22 -23.36
C SER A 91 9.23 -11.78 -22.65
N GLU A 92 10.38 -11.10 -22.74
CA GLU A 92 11.62 -11.46 -22.05
C GLU A 92 11.50 -11.35 -20.51
N SER A 93 10.50 -10.60 -20.04
CA SER A 93 10.16 -10.43 -18.63
C SER A 93 8.98 -11.31 -18.21
N TYR A 94 8.68 -12.38 -18.95
CA TYR A 94 7.57 -13.28 -18.65
C TYR A 94 7.63 -13.76 -17.19
N ILE A 95 6.51 -13.62 -16.48
CA ILE A 95 6.40 -14.01 -15.07
C ILE A 95 5.68 -15.35 -15.01
N ALA A 96 6.39 -16.41 -14.62
CA ALA A 96 5.75 -17.70 -14.36
C ALA A 96 4.82 -17.60 -13.13
N ALA A 97 3.88 -18.55 -12.99
CA ALA A 97 2.95 -18.52 -11.86
C ALA A 97 3.67 -18.66 -10.50
N GLU A 98 4.75 -19.45 -10.48
CA GLU A 98 5.60 -19.67 -9.31
C GLU A 98 6.36 -18.41 -8.87
N ASP A 99 6.86 -17.61 -9.82
CA ASP A 99 7.58 -16.36 -9.53
C ASP A 99 6.65 -15.18 -9.24
N PHE A 100 5.36 -15.31 -9.54
CA PHE A 100 4.41 -14.19 -9.54
C PHE A 100 4.30 -13.49 -8.18
N VAL A 101 4.29 -14.26 -7.09
CA VAL A 101 4.22 -13.72 -5.73
C VAL A 101 5.49 -12.96 -5.39
N ASP A 102 6.67 -13.49 -5.73
CA ASP A 102 7.94 -12.82 -5.45
C ASP A 102 8.08 -11.51 -6.23
N VAL A 103 7.64 -11.50 -7.49
CA VAL A 103 7.56 -10.28 -8.31
C VAL A 103 6.60 -9.25 -7.69
N LEU A 104 5.43 -9.70 -7.22
CA LEU A 104 4.47 -8.82 -6.54
C LEU A 104 5.06 -8.22 -5.27
N ARG A 105 5.72 -9.02 -4.42
CA ARG A 105 6.32 -8.53 -3.17
C ARG A 105 7.31 -7.41 -3.43
N VAL A 106 8.17 -7.54 -4.44
CA VAL A 106 9.11 -6.48 -4.80
C VAL A 106 8.38 -5.21 -5.23
N ALA A 107 7.30 -5.30 -6.02
CA ALA A 107 6.53 -4.11 -6.40
C ALA A 107 5.88 -3.42 -5.18
N TYR A 108 5.48 -4.18 -4.16
CA TYR A 108 4.86 -3.65 -2.95
C TYR A 108 5.85 -3.20 -1.87
N GLN A 109 7.14 -3.52 -1.99
CA GLN A 109 8.21 -3.00 -1.10
C GLN A 109 8.48 -1.50 -1.28
N TYR A 110 8.21 -0.95 -2.47
CA TYR A 110 8.38 0.47 -2.76
C TYR A 110 7.13 1.28 -2.41
N SER A 111 7.19 2.61 -2.49
CA SER A 111 5.99 3.44 -2.33
C SER A 111 5.07 3.35 -3.55
N ALA A 112 3.80 3.74 -3.37
CA ALA A 112 2.83 3.81 -4.47
C ALA A 112 3.23 4.86 -5.53
N GLU A 113 3.95 5.92 -5.16
CA GLU A 113 4.47 6.92 -6.10
C GLU A 113 5.55 6.33 -7.03
N GLU A 114 6.32 5.38 -6.53
CA GLU A 114 7.42 4.74 -7.25
C GLU A 114 6.98 3.56 -8.12
N THR A 115 5.87 2.89 -7.78
CA THR A 115 5.47 1.63 -8.42
C THR A 115 3.98 1.50 -8.73
N GLY A 116 3.18 2.57 -8.62
CA GLY A 116 1.72 2.49 -8.81
C GLY A 116 1.28 2.04 -10.21
N ASP A 117 2.01 2.43 -11.25
CA ASP A 117 1.86 1.97 -12.63
C ASP A 117 2.23 0.49 -12.78
N VAL A 118 3.35 0.05 -12.18
CA VAL A 118 3.75 -1.36 -12.12
C VAL A 118 2.69 -2.23 -11.43
N ARG A 119 2.17 -1.79 -10.27
CA ARG A 119 1.13 -2.52 -9.52
C ARG A 119 -0.14 -2.70 -10.34
N THR A 120 -0.50 -1.68 -11.12
CA THR A 120 -1.65 -1.71 -12.02
C THR A 120 -1.47 -2.76 -13.11
N ASP A 121 -0.29 -2.81 -13.73
CA ASP A 121 0.04 -3.82 -14.75
C ASP A 121 0.05 -5.24 -14.16
N LEU A 122 0.63 -5.43 -12.97
CA LEU A 122 0.64 -6.72 -12.29
C LEU A 122 -0.78 -7.19 -11.89
N LEU A 123 -1.65 -6.27 -11.50
CA LEU A 123 -3.06 -6.57 -11.27
C LEU A 123 -3.75 -7.03 -12.55
N ALA A 124 -3.49 -6.38 -13.69
CA ALA A 124 -4.03 -6.82 -14.98
C ALA A 124 -3.54 -8.23 -15.36
N VAL A 125 -2.26 -8.55 -15.12
CA VAL A 125 -1.71 -9.90 -15.31
C VAL A 125 -2.41 -10.93 -14.41
N ALA A 126 -2.62 -10.60 -13.13
CA ALA A 126 -3.33 -11.48 -12.21
C ALA A 126 -4.78 -11.73 -12.64
N LEU A 127 -5.49 -10.68 -13.06
CA LEU A 127 -6.87 -10.82 -13.53
C LEU A 127 -6.95 -11.64 -14.82
N ALA A 128 -5.98 -11.51 -15.74
CA ALA A 128 -5.93 -12.32 -16.94
C ALA A 128 -5.67 -13.81 -16.66
N ARG A 129 -4.94 -14.11 -15.58
CA ARG A 129 -4.57 -15.47 -15.15
C ARG A 129 -5.28 -15.92 -13.88
N PHE A 130 -6.44 -15.33 -13.60
CA PHE A 130 -7.12 -15.51 -12.33
C PHE A 130 -7.45 -16.98 -12.06
N ASP A 131 -7.81 -17.75 -13.10
CA ASP A 131 -8.12 -19.17 -12.97
C ASP A 131 -6.93 -20.00 -12.45
N ASP A 132 -5.72 -19.72 -12.94
CA ASP A 132 -4.48 -20.41 -12.54
C ASP A 132 -4.08 -20.01 -11.11
N LEU A 133 -4.19 -18.72 -10.80
CA LEU A 133 -3.87 -18.18 -9.47
C LEU A 133 -4.83 -18.71 -8.40
N ALA A 134 -6.14 -18.71 -8.69
CA ALA A 134 -7.17 -19.19 -7.78
C ALA A 134 -7.12 -20.72 -7.57
N ALA A 135 -6.55 -21.47 -8.50
CA ALA A 135 -6.34 -22.91 -8.35
C ALA A 135 -5.10 -23.25 -7.50
N SER A 136 -4.18 -22.30 -7.32
CA SER A 136 -2.93 -22.52 -6.59
C SER A 136 -3.08 -22.19 -5.10
N GLN A 137 -3.20 -23.23 -4.27
CA GLN A 137 -3.24 -23.08 -2.82
C GLN A 137 -1.99 -22.36 -2.27
N VAL A 138 -0.82 -22.61 -2.85
CA VAL A 138 0.45 -21.99 -2.45
C VAL A 138 0.39 -20.47 -2.62
N ILE A 139 -0.09 -20.00 -3.77
CA ILE A 139 -0.18 -18.57 -4.07
C ILE A 139 -1.21 -17.89 -3.16
N LEU A 140 -2.38 -18.52 -2.95
CA LEU A 140 -3.41 -17.97 -2.06
C LEU A 140 -2.94 -17.85 -0.61
N THR A 141 -2.19 -18.85 -0.11
CA THR A 141 -1.60 -18.81 1.23
C THR A 141 -0.58 -17.68 1.35
N GLN A 142 0.34 -17.56 0.37
CA GLN A 142 1.34 -16.50 0.39
C GLN A 142 0.72 -15.09 0.30
N LEU A 143 -0.33 -14.92 -0.50
CA LEU A 143 -1.09 -13.66 -0.59
C LEU A 143 -1.76 -13.27 0.73
N ALA A 144 -2.14 -14.25 1.56
CA ALA A 144 -2.74 -14.00 2.87
C ALA A 144 -1.70 -13.75 3.97
N GLU A 145 -0.54 -14.41 3.90
CA GLU A 145 0.53 -14.33 4.90
C GLU A 145 1.35 -13.04 4.80
N PHE A 146 1.65 -12.58 3.58
CA PHE A 146 2.49 -11.39 3.41
C PHE A 146 1.68 -10.10 3.59
N GLU A 147 1.97 -9.36 4.67
CA GLU A 147 1.27 -8.10 4.98
C GLU A 147 1.35 -7.07 3.85
N GLU A 148 2.48 -7.02 3.15
CA GLU A 148 2.72 -6.12 2.01
C GLU A 148 1.72 -6.34 0.86
N LEU A 149 1.14 -7.54 0.76
CA LEU A 149 0.24 -7.94 -0.33
C LEU A 149 -1.25 -7.76 0.03
N ARG A 150 -1.59 -7.30 1.23
CA ARG A 150 -2.99 -7.09 1.65
C ARG A 150 -3.75 -6.15 0.73
N ASP A 151 -3.12 -5.06 0.31
CA ASP A 151 -3.73 -4.09 -0.60
C ASP A 151 -4.01 -4.70 -1.98
N PHE A 152 -3.12 -5.59 -2.44
CA PHE A 152 -3.31 -6.32 -3.68
C PHE A 152 -4.45 -7.35 -3.56
N ALA A 153 -4.48 -8.12 -2.47
CA ALA A 153 -5.57 -9.06 -2.19
C ALA A 153 -6.93 -8.34 -2.09
N ALA A 154 -6.96 -7.16 -1.47
CA ALA A 154 -8.15 -6.32 -1.39
C ALA A 154 -8.63 -5.86 -2.78
N GLN A 155 -7.71 -5.55 -3.69
CA GLN A 155 -8.04 -5.20 -5.08
C GLN A 155 -8.54 -6.40 -5.89
N LEU A 156 -8.08 -7.62 -5.59
CA LEU A 156 -8.56 -8.84 -6.26
C LEU A 156 -9.98 -9.25 -5.82
N LEU A 157 -10.34 -9.03 -4.54
CA LEU A 157 -11.61 -9.49 -3.95
C LEU A 157 -12.87 -9.16 -4.78
N PRO A 158 -13.08 -7.92 -5.27
CA PRO A 158 -14.25 -7.58 -6.09
C PRO A 158 -14.35 -8.38 -7.39
N HIS A 159 -13.23 -8.90 -7.91
CA HIS A 159 -13.22 -9.69 -9.13
C HIS A 159 -13.55 -11.16 -8.89
N VAL A 160 -13.31 -11.68 -7.67
CA VAL A 160 -13.58 -13.08 -7.30
C VAL A 160 -15.03 -13.46 -7.56
N SER A 161 -15.99 -12.60 -7.19
CA SER A 161 -17.42 -12.84 -7.38
C SER A 161 -17.79 -12.90 -8.87
N LYS A 162 -17.20 -12.03 -9.69
CA LYS A 162 -17.41 -12.02 -11.15
C LYS A 162 -16.87 -13.30 -11.80
N PHE A 163 -15.69 -13.75 -11.40
CA PHE A 163 -15.12 -15.01 -11.90
C PHE A 163 -15.91 -16.24 -11.42
N ALA A 164 -16.38 -16.25 -10.17
CA ALA A 164 -17.24 -17.31 -9.65
C ALA A 164 -18.54 -17.45 -10.45
N ALA A 165 -19.20 -16.33 -10.77
CA ALA A 165 -20.41 -16.30 -11.59
C ALA A 165 -20.17 -16.84 -13.02
N VAL A 166 -19.04 -16.49 -13.63
CA VAL A 166 -18.66 -17.01 -14.97
C VAL A 166 -18.38 -18.51 -14.93
N ARG A 167 -17.72 -19.02 -13.89
CA ARG A 167 -17.49 -20.47 -13.73
C ARG A 167 -18.79 -21.25 -13.53
N LEU A 168 -19.70 -20.74 -12.70
CA LEU A 168 -21.03 -21.33 -12.49
C LEU A 168 -21.81 -21.44 -13.81
N SER A 169 -21.92 -20.35 -14.57
CA SER A 169 -22.64 -20.38 -15.86
C SER A 169 -22.04 -21.33 -16.90
N LYS A 170 -20.70 -21.44 -16.94
CA LYS A 170 -20.01 -22.41 -17.82
C LYS A 170 -20.30 -23.86 -17.39
N SER A 171 -20.33 -24.11 -16.08
CA SER A 171 -20.69 -25.42 -15.52
C SER A 171 -22.14 -25.80 -15.83
N ASP A 172 -23.08 -24.86 -15.68
CA ASP A 172 -24.49 -25.08 -15.98
C ASP A 172 -24.71 -25.44 -17.46
N GLY A 173 -24.00 -24.77 -18.37
CA GLY A 173 -24.05 -25.08 -19.81
C GLY A 173 -23.49 -26.48 -20.14
N GLN A 174 -22.46 -26.94 -19.42
CA GLN A 174 -21.93 -28.30 -19.58
C GLN A 174 -22.90 -29.35 -19.03
N ASN A 175 -23.52 -29.08 -17.89
CA ASN A 175 -24.53 -29.96 -17.29
C ASN A 175 -25.75 -30.11 -18.21
N ALA A 176 -26.28 -29.01 -18.75
CA ALA A 176 -27.39 -29.06 -19.71
C ALA A 176 -27.07 -29.88 -20.97
N ARG A 177 -25.82 -29.82 -21.45
CA ARG A 177 -25.36 -30.64 -22.59
C ARG A 177 -25.30 -32.12 -22.24
N LEU A 178 -24.82 -32.45 -21.03
CA LEU A 178 -24.77 -33.83 -20.53
C LEU A 178 -26.17 -34.42 -20.34
N GLU A 179 -27.11 -33.66 -19.77
CA GLU A 179 -28.52 -34.07 -19.64
C GLU A 179 -29.15 -34.37 -21.00
N LYS A 180 -28.90 -33.53 -22.00
CA LYS A 180 -29.41 -33.75 -23.36
C LYS A 180 -28.87 -35.04 -23.99
N LEU A 181 -27.58 -35.32 -23.80
CA LEU A 181 -26.96 -36.57 -24.26
C LEU A 181 -27.54 -37.79 -23.52
N LEU A 182 -27.81 -37.68 -22.23
CA LEU A 182 -28.44 -38.73 -21.44
C LEU A 182 -29.86 -39.05 -21.93
N MET A 183 -30.70 -38.03 -22.14
CA MET A 183 -32.05 -38.23 -22.67
C MET A 183 -32.03 -38.91 -24.05
N GLU A 184 -31.15 -38.46 -24.95
CA GLU A 184 -31.01 -39.05 -26.28
C GLU A 184 -30.58 -40.52 -26.21
N ARG A 185 -29.58 -40.84 -25.37
CA ARG A 185 -29.13 -42.23 -25.18
C ARG A 185 -30.20 -43.10 -24.52
N SER A 186 -30.97 -42.56 -23.58
CA SER A 186 -32.08 -43.29 -22.95
C SER A 186 -33.17 -43.64 -23.98
N LYS A 187 -33.51 -42.69 -24.86
CA LYS A 187 -34.48 -42.92 -25.94
C LYS A 187 -34.01 -43.98 -26.95
N GLN A 188 -32.71 -43.94 -27.31
CA GLN A 188 -32.12 -44.97 -28.18
C GLN A 188 -32.18 -46.36 -27.55
N LEU A 189 -32.01 -46.45 -26.23
CA LEU A 189 -32.12 -47.72 -25.50
C LEU A 189 -33.57 -48.23 -25.47
N GLU A 190 -34.57 -47.39 -25.22
CA GLU A 190 -35.98 -47.79 -25.29
C GLU A 190 -36.34 -48.37 -26.65
N VAL A 191 -35.94 -47.69 -27.73
CA VAL A 191 -36.18 -48.16 -29.11
C VAL A 191 -35.48 -49.50 -29.36
N ALA A 192 -34.21 -49.64 -28.96
CA ALA A 192 -33.50 -50.91 -29.10
C ALA A 192 -34.17 -52.03 -28.30
N THR A 193 -34.61 -51.75 -27.08
CA THR A 193 -35.30 -52.70 -26.19
C THR A 193 -36.63 -53.17 -26.79
N ALA A 194 -37.42 -52.25 -27.35
CA ALA A 194 -38.67 -52.57 -28.04
C ALA A 194 -38.43 -53.44 -29.28
N LYS A 195 -37.40 -53.11 -30.07
CA LYS A 195 -37.05 -53.88 -31.29
C LYS A 195 -36.61 -55.31 -30.98
N ILE A 196 -35.96 -55.52 -29.83
CA ILE A 196 -35.60 -56.86 -29.36
C ILE A 196 -36.84 -57.62 -28.92
N ALA A 197 -37.75 -56.98 -28.18
CA ALA A 197 -39.00 -57.61 -27.79
C ALA A 197 -39.84 -58.03 -29.02
N GLU A 198 -39.84 -57.22 -30.08
CA GLU A 198 -40.45 -57.57 -31.38
C GLU A 198 -39.74 -58.75 -32.07
N LEU A 199 -38.40 -58.76 -32.10
CA LEU A 199 -37.63 -59.87 -32.68
C LEU A 199 -37.78 -61.18 -31.87
N GLU A 200 -37.84 -61.10 -30.54
CA GLU A 200 -38.05 -62.25 -29.66
C GLU A 200 -39.47 -62.82 -29.78
N SER A 201 -40.47 -61.97 -30.03
CA SER A 201 -41.84 -62.42 -30.30
C SER A 201 -42.02 -62.95 -31.73
N ALA A 202 -41.30 -62.42 -32.73
CA ALA A 202 -41.26 -62.93 -34.10
C ALA A 202 -40.52 -64.28 -34.23
N SER A 203 -39.52 -64.54 -33.39
CA SER A 203 -38.74 -65.80 -33.34
C SER A 203 -39.54 -67.01 -32.82
N SER A 204 -40.84 -66.88 -32.55
CA SER A 204 -41.71 -67.98 -32.11
C SER A 204 -42.29 -68.83 -33.26
N LEU A 205 -41.90 -68.57 -34.52
CA LEU A 205 -42.36 -69.31 -35.69
C LEU A 205 -41.17 -69.83 -36.54
N ASP A 206 -40.88 -71.11 -36.35
CA ASP A 206 -40.17 -72.11 -37.18
C ASP A 206 -38.64 -71.92 -37.48
N PRO A 207 -37.77 -72.87 -37.10
CA PRO A 207 -36.32 -72.75 -37.25
C PRO A 207 -35.80 -73.43 -38.53
N ALA A 208 -35.43 -72.66 -39.54
CA ALA A 208 -34.57 -73.17 -40.62
C ALA A 208 -33.68 -72.09 -41.24
N GLN A 209 -32.41 -72.12 -40.81
CA GLN A 209 -31.20 -71.77 -41.58
C GLN A 209 -31.04 -70.31 -42.07
N SER A 210 -30.33 -69.52 -41.26
CA SER A 210 -29.35 -68.45 -41.62
C SER A 210 -29.28 -67.34 -40.54
N GLU A 211 -30.24 -67.30 -39.61
CA GLU A 211 -30.43 -66.15 -38.70
C GLU A 211 -29.69 -66.25 -37.35
N ALA A 212 -29.09 -67.40 -37.01
CA ALA A 212 -28.48 -67.64 -35.70
C ALA A 212 -27.23 -66.77 -35.41
N SER A 213 -26.48 -66.39 -36.45
CA SER A 213 -25.29 -65.53 -36.30
C SER A 213 -25.64 -64.06 -36.10
N GLU A 214 -26.69 -63.59 -36.77
CA GLU A 214 -27.11 -62.19 -36.74
C GLU A 214 -27.91 -61.88 -35.45
N THR A 215 -28.77 -62.81 -35.03
CA THR A 215 -29.43 -62.75 -33.72
C THR A 215 -28.45 -62.89 -32.55
N GLY A 216 -27.39 -63.71 -32.68
CA GLY A 216 -26.31 -63.79 -31.71
C GLY A 216 -25.52 -62.49 -31.57
N MET A 217 -25.19 -61.84 -32.70
CA MET A 217 -24.48 -60.57 -32.73
C MET A 217 -25.33 -59.40 -32.19
N LEU A 218 -26.62 -59.37 -32.53
CA LEU A 218 -27.58 -58.43 -31.96
C LEU A 218 -27.70 -58.60 -30.44
N ARG A 219 -27.82 -59.83 -29.94
CA ARG A 219 -27.87 -60.11 -28.50
C ARG A 219 -26.59 -59.66 -27.78
N GLY A 220 -25.43 -59.85 -28.41
CA GLY A 220 -24.15 -59.34 -27.89
C GLY A 220 -24.09 -57.81 -27.82
N LEU A 221 -24.52 -57.11 -28.86
CA LEU A 221 -24.59 -55.64 -28.88
C LEU A 221 -25.54 -55.09 -27.80
N VAL A 222 -26.65 -55.78 -27.57
CA VAL A 222 -27.62 -55.44 -26.52
C VAL A 222 -27.02 -55.58 -25.13
N GLN A 223 -26.30 -56.69 -24.90
CA GLN A 223 -25.60 -56.90 -23.63
C GLN A 223 -24.62 -55.76 -23.37
N VAL A 224 -23.79 -55.41 -24.38
CA VAL A 224 -22.81 -54.30 -24.29
C VAL A 224 -23.49 -52.95 -24.04
N LEU A 225 -24.60 -52.66 -24.74
CA LEU A 225 -25.37 -51.43 -24.53
C LEU A 225 -25.99 -51.37 -23.12
N LYS A 226 -26.51 -52.49 -22.62
CA LYS A 226 -27.08 -52.59 -21.27
C LYS A 226 -26.02 -52.38 -20.20
N THR A 227 -24.85 -53.00 -20.33
CA THR A 227 -23.73 -52.80 -19.40
C THR A 227 -23.18 -51.37 -19.48
N GLY A 228 -23.09 -50.80 -20.69
CA GLY A 228 -22.71 -49.40 -20.90
C GLY A 228 -23.67 -48.44 -20.21
N LEU A 229 -24.98 -48.67 -20.34
CA LEU A 229 -25.99 -47.85 -19.69
C LEU A 229 -25.92 -47.94 -18.16
N GLN A 230 -25.75 -49.15 -17.61
CA GLN A 230 -25.57 -49.35 -16.17
C GLN A 230 -24.34 -48.60 -15.65
N ASN A 231 -23.22 -48.64 -16.39
CA ASN A 231 -22.02 -47.88 -16.03
C ASN A 231 -22.25 -46.37 -16.06
N TYR A 232 -22.92 -45.84 -17.10
CA TYR A 232 -23.27 -44.43 -17.17
C TYR A 232 -24.22 -44.00 -16.04
N GLN A 233 -25.21 -44.84 -15.72
CA GLN A 233 -26.17 -44.57 -14.66
C GLN A 233 -25.47 -44.54 -13.29
N THR A 234 -24.52 -45.44 -13.06
CA THR A 234 -23.69 -45.46 -11.83
C THR A 234 -22.80 -44.22 -11.74
N GLN A 235 -22.19 -43.79 -12.86
CA GLN A 235 -21.42 -42.55 -12.92
C GLN A 235 -22.29 -41.31 -12.68
N PHE A 236 -23.50 -41.28 -13.23
CA PHE A 236 -24.44 -40.19 -13.04
C PHE A 236 -24.81 -40.02 -11.56
N TYR A 237 -25.26 -41.09 -10.89
CA TYR A 237 -25.56 -41.04 -9.45
C TYR A 237 -24.33 -40.69 -8.60
N GLY A 238 -23.14 -41.15 -9.00
CA GLY A 238 -21.89 -40.76 -8.35
C GLY A 238 -21.59 -39.27 -8.50
N SER A 239 -21.86 -38.69 -9.68
CA SER A 239 -21.69 -37.26 -9.94
C SER A 239 -22.73 -36.41 -9.20
N GLU A 240 -23.99 -36.87 -9.14
CA GLU A 240 -25.08 -36.22 -8.39
C GLU A 240 -24.76 -36.15 -6.89
N ALA A 241 -24.29 -37.25 -6.30
CA ALA A 241 -23.86 -37.29 -4.90
C ALA A 241 -22.66 -36.37 -4.62
N LYS A 242 -21.79 -36.14 -5.61
CA LYS A 242 -20.67 -35.20 -5.49
C LYS A 242 -21.16 -33.75 -5.56
N ILE A 243 -22.10 -33.44 -6.46
CA ILE A 243 -22.74 -32.13 -6.57
C ILE A 243 -23.48 -31.78 -5.27
N GLN A 244 -24.26 -32.72 -4.71
CA GLN A 244 -24.96 -32.49 -3.44
C GLN A 244 -24.00 -32.18 -2.29
N ARG A 245 -22.86 -32.88 -2.20
CA ARG A 245 -21.83 -32.58 -1.21
C ARG A 245 -21.21 -31.19 -1.40
N LEU A 246 -20.89 -30.82 -2.64
CA LEU A 246 -20.35 -29.50 -2.95
C LEU A 246 -21.37 -28.40 -2.61
N ASN A 247 -22.66 -28.59 -2.89
CA ASN A 247 -23.70 -27.64 -2.52
C ASN A 247 -23.80 -27.45 -1.01
N LEU A 248 -23.73 -28.54 -0.23
CA LEU A 248 -23.71 -28.45 1.24
C LEU A 248 -22.49 -27.68 1.74
N GLN A 249 -21.31 -27.88 1.14
CA GLN A 249 -20.10 -27.12 1.48
C GLN A 249 -20.23 -25.64 1.11
N ILE A 250 -20.80 -25.32 -0.05
CA ILE A 250 -21.05 -23.95 -0.49
C ILE A 250 -22.00 -23.25 0.49
N SER A 251 -23.14 -23.86 0.83
CA SER A 251 -24.09 -23.27 1.78
C SER A 251 -23.47 -23.10 3.17
N GLY A 252 -22.61 -24.01 3.62
CA GLY A 252 -21.83 -23.84 4.85
C GLY A 252 -20.91 -22.63 4.79
N GLY A 253 -20.15 -22.48 3.71
CA GLY A 253 -19.26 -21.34 3.48
C GLY A 253 -20.01 -20.01 3.34
N GLU A 254 -21.18 -19.99 2.71
CA GLU A 254 -22.06 -18.81 2.64
C GLU A 254 -22.50 -18.36 4.04
N GLY A 255 -22.83 -19.32 4.93
CA GLY A 255 -23.15 -19.03 6.33
C GLY A 255 -21.97 -18.41 7.09
N GLU A 256 -20.76 -18.95 6.90
CA GLU A 256 -19.54 -18.39 7.49
C GLU A 256 -19.25 -16.97 6.99
N ILE A 257 -19.41 -16.73 5.69
CA ILE A 257 -19.24 -15.40 5.09
C ILE A 257 -20.25 -14.41 5.67
N GLN A 258 -21.52 -14.78 5.81
CA GLN A 258 -22.54 -13.92 6.41
C GLN A 258 -22.22 -13.58 7.88
N ASN A 259 -21.73 -14.56 8.65
CA ASN A 259 -21.28 -14.33 10.02
C ASN A 259 -20.11 -13.35 10.08
N LEU A 260 -19.08 -13.56 9.25
CA LEU A 260 -17.92 -12.66 9.17
C LEU A 260 -18.32 -11.25 8.73
N GLN A 261 -19.23 -11.12 7.76
CA GLN A 261 -19.76 -9.81 7.34
C GLN A 261 -20.46 -9.08 8.49
N THR A 262 -21.20 -9.81 9.32
CA THR A 262 -21.86 -9.26 10.51
C THR A 262 -20.83 -8.76 11.52
N GLN A 263 -19.80 -9.56 11.81
CA GLN A 263 -18.70 -9.16 12.72
C GLN A 263 -17.94 -7.94 12.20
N VAL A 264 -17.64 -7.88 10.90
CA VAL A 264 -16.99 -6.71 10.28
C VAL A 264 -17.85 -5.45 10.42
N LEU A 265 -19.17 -5.56 10.29
CA LEU A 265 -20.07 -4.44 10.47
C LEU A 265 -20.06 -3.93 11.92
N GLU A 266 -20.05 -4.83 12.91
CA GLU A 266 -19.94 -4.47 14.32
C GLU A 266 -18.60 -3.81 14.65
N LEU A 267 -17.50 -4.36 14.16
CA LEU A 267 -16.16 -3.77 14.34
C LEU A 267 -16.06 -2.38 13.71
N ARG A 268 -16.68 -2.16 12.54
CA ARG A 268 -16.75 -0.83 11.91
C ARG A 268 -17.53 0.18 12.76
N LYS A 269 -18.64 -0.23 13.37
CA LYS A 269 -19.41 0.62 14.29
C LYS A 269 -18.58 0.98 15.52
N LEU A 270 -17.89 0.00 16.11
CA LEU A 270 -17.00 0.22 17.25
C LEU A 270 -15.86 1.19 16.91
N ALA A 271 -15.21 1.00 15.75
CA ALA A 271 -14.15 1.88 15.28
C ALA A 271 -14.65 3.32 15.08
N ALA A 272 -15.85 3.51 14.53
CA ALA A 272 -16.45 4.84 14.39
C ALA A 272 -16.69 5.52 15.75
N SER A 273 -17.18 4.78 16.75
CA SER A 273 -17.35 5.28 18.13
C SER A 273 -16.03 5.74 18.72
N LEU A 274 -14.97 4.92 18.61
CA LEU A 274 -13.65 5.26 19.15
C LEU A 274 -13.02 6.47 18.46
N VAL A 275 -13.24 6.63 17.15
CA VAL A 275 -12.79 7.84 16.42
C VAL A 275 -13.52 9.07 16.94
N GLN A 276 -14.82 8.99 17.19
CA GLN A 276 -15.58 10.10 17.76
C GLN A 276 -15.08 10.45 19.16
N GLU A 277 -14.91 9.47 20.05
CA GLU A 277 -14.35 9.69 21.40
C GLU A 277 -12.97 10.33 21.37
N ARG A 278 -12.12 9.93 20.41
CA ARG A 278 -10.80 10.53 20.21
C ARG A 278 -10.89 12.01 19.80
N GLU A 279 -11.79 12.37 18.89
CA GLU A 279 -11.95 13.76 18.47
C GLU A 279 -12.53 14.63 19.60
N GLU A 280 -13.48 14.12 20.38
CA GLU A 280 -13.99 14.81 21.57
C GLU A 280 -12.89 15.03 22.62
N ALA A 281 -12.02 14.03 22.83
CA ALA A 281 -10.86 14.17 23.72
C ALA A 281 -9.84 15.19 23.20
N ARG A 282 -9.60 15.24 21.88
CA ARG A 282 -8.72 16.23 21.24
C ARG A 282 -9.25 17.65 21.39
N GLU A 283 -10.55 17.86 21.24
CA GLU A 283 -11.13 19.19 21.39
C GLU A 283 -11.03 19.68 22.84
N LYS A 284 -11.33 18.80 23.82
CA LYS A 284 -11.11 19.11 25.25
C LYS A 284 -9.66 19.48 25.55
N LEU A 285 -8.70 18.78 24.94
CA LEU A 285 -7.28 19.10 25.08
C LEU A 285 -6.94 20.46 24.47
N ARG A 286 -7.48 20.77 23.30
CA ARG A 286 -7.28 22.05 22.62
C ARG A 286 -7.82 23.22 23.44
N GLU A 287 -9.01 23.08 24.01
CA GLU A 287 -9.58 24.07 24.93
C GLU A 287 -8.70 24.27 26.17
N ALA A 288 -8.23 23.18 26.78
CA ALA A 288 -7.35 23.25 27.95
C ALA A 288 -6.02 23.96 27.62
N GLN A 289 -5.42 23.66 26.47
CA GLN A 289 -4.22 24.34 25.99
C GLN A 289 -4.46 25.83 25.74
N GLY A 290 -5.61 26.20 25.16
CA GLY A 290 -6.00 27.60 24.97
C GLY A 290 -6.12 28.36 26.30
N LYS A 291 -6.78 27.75 27.30
CA LYS A 291 -6.87 28.33 28.66
C LYS A 291 -5.50 28.51 29.30
N LEU A 292 -4.63 27.51 29.17
CA LEU A 292 -3.27 27.57 29.72
C LEU A 292 -2.42 28.66 29.05
N ARG A 293 -2.49 28.80 27.72
CA ARG A 293 -1.81 29.88 26.99
C ARG A 293 -2.29 31.26 27.42
N ASN A 294 -3.60 31.44 27.60
CA ASN A 294 -4.16 32.71 28.07
C ASN A 294 -3.71 33.03 29.50
N ALA A 295 -3.69 32.03 30.39
CA ALA A 295 -3.19 32.20 31.75
C ALA A 295 -1.70 32.56 31.77
N GLN A 296 -0.87 31.91 30.94
CA GLN A 296 0.55 32.24 30.78
C GLN A 296 0.74 33.67 30.25
N GLY A 297 -0.04 34.08 29.24
CA GLY A 297 0.02 35.44 28.70
C GLY A 297 -0.34 36.49 29.76
N LYS A 298 -1.35 36.21 30.60
CA LYS A 298 -1.73 37.07 31.72
C LYS A 298 -0.61 37.15 32.77
N LEU A 299 -0.07 36.02 33.19
CA LEU A 299 1.05 35.97 34.15
C LEU A 299 2.28 36.72 33.65
N HIS A 300 2.61 36.58 32.36
CA HIS A 300 3.74 37.30 31.77
C HIS A 300 3.50 38.82 31.79
N LYS A 301 2.29 39.26 31.43
CA LYS A 301 1.92 40.68 31.49
C LYS A 301 1.98 41.21 32.92
N ASP A 302 1.35 40.52 33.87
CA ASP A 302 1.34 40.91 35.28
C ASP A 302 2.78 41.00 35.84
N ALA A 303 3.69 40.11 35.41
CA ALA A 303 5.09 40.15 35.79
C ALA A 303 5.86 41.34 35.17
N VAL A 304 5.58 41.69 33.91
CA VAL A 304 6.17 42.86 33.23
C VAL A 304 5.69 44.14 33.92
N ASP A 305 4.37 44.28 34.12
CA ASP A 305 3.78 45.44 34.78
C ASP A 305 4.34 45.61 36.22
N ALA A 306 4.56 44.51 36.95
CA ALA A 306 5.18 44.53 38.27
C ALA A 306 6.67 44.94 38.23
N ALA A 307 7.42 44.47 37.23
CA ALA A 307 8.82 44.85 37.04
C ALA A 307 8.95 46.34 36.67
N ASP A 308 8.08 46.85 35.79
CA ASP A 308 8.05 48.26 35.40
C ASP A 308 7.69 49.14 36.60
N ALA A 309 6.71 48.73 37.43
CA ALA A 309 6.37 49.44 38.66
C ALA A 309 7.53 49.46 39.67
N ALA A 310 8.25 48.34 39.81
CA ALA A 310 9.43 48.27 40.68
C ALA A 310 10.55 49.19 40.17
N ASN A 311 10.83 49.18 38.86
CA ASN A 311 11.83 50.05 38.24
C ASN A 311 11.46 51.53 38.40
N ALA A 312 10.19 51.89 38.19
CA ALA A 312 9.71 53.26 38.41
C ALA A 312 9.88 53.71 39.87
N SER A 313 9.66 52.82 40.83
CA SER A 313 9.91 53.13 42.25
C SER A 313 11.39 53.32 42.56
N ILE A 314 12.28 52.52 41.97
CA ILE A 314 13.73 52.69 42.13
C ILE A 314 14.18 54.04 41.56
N VAL A 315 13.72 54.39 40.35
CA VAL A 315 13.99 55.70 39.73
C VAL A 315 13.48 56.85 40.57
N ALA A 316 12.26 56.76 41.10
CA ALA A 316 11.70 57.81 41.94
C ALA A 316 12.53 58.01 43.23
N ASN A 317 12.93 56.91 43.88
CA ASN A 317 13.75 56.98 45.08
C ASN A 317 15.15 57.56 44.79
N ASP A 318 15.82 57.11 43.73
CA ASP A 318 17.14 57.64 43.33
C ASP A 318 17.08 59.15 43.02
N VAL A 319 16.01 59.62 42.37
CA VAL A 319 15.79 61.04 42.11
C VAL A 319 15.59 61.83 43.40
N ILE A 320 14.75 61.34 44.33
CA ILE A 320 14.52 61.99 45.62
C ILE A 320 15.84 62.11 46.39
N ASP A 321 16.59 61.01 46.47
CA ASP A 321 17.91 60.95 47.09
C ASP A 321 18.89 61.98 46.50
N LEU A 322 18.90 62.12 45.17
CA LEU A 322 19.79 63.05 44.47
C LEU A 322 19.40 64.51 44.73
N VAL A 323 18.10 64.83 44.77
CA VAL A 323 17.58 66.16 45.14
C VAL A 323 17.96 66.50 46.59
N GLU A 324 17.78 65.57 47.52
CA GLU A 324 18.13 65.78 48.93
C GLU A 324 19.64 66.01 49.15
N ARG A 325 20.50 65.38 48.34
CA ARG A 325 21.96 65.52 48.42
C ARG A 325 22.53 66.77 47.74
N VAL A 326 21.79 67.38 46.81
CA VAL A 326 22.28 68.43 45.92
C VAL A 326 21.33 69.63 45.92
N ASP A 327 21.36 70.40 47.02
CA ASP A 327 20.54 71.61 47.19
C ASP A 327 21.13 72.85 46.47
N HIS A 328 22.43 72.80 46.13
CA HIS A 328 23.15 73.84 45.39
C HIS A 328 24.33 73.24 44.60
N CYS A 329 24.76 73.93 43.54
CA CYS A 329 25.94 73.49 42.80
C CYS A 329 27.22 73.63 43.64
N ARG A 330 27.91 72.51 43.88
CA ARG A 330 29.23 72.50 44.56
C ARG A 330 30.30 73.32 43.83
N HIS A 331 30.09 73.65 42.55
CA HIS A 331 31.05 74.42 41.75
C HIS A 331 30.73 75.92 41.69
N CYS A 332 29.52 76.32 41.31
CA CYS A 332 29.13 77.73 41.20
C CYS A 332 28.28 78.27 42.36
N GLY A 333 27.75 77.40 43.23
CA GLY A 333 26.92 77.78 44.38
C GLY A 333 25.47 78.10 44.05
N GLU A 334 25.08 78.10 42.76
CA GLU A 334 23.74 78.46 42.33
C GLU A 334 22.70 77.41 42.78
N PRO A 335 21.54 77.85 43.32
CA PRO A 335 20.43 76.99 43.65
C PRO A 335 19.50 76.75 42.44
N GLN A 336 19.11 75.48 42.24
CA GLN A 336 17.87 75.08 41.54
C GLN A 336 17.71 75.36 40.03
N ASP A 337 18.78 75.46 39.23
CA ASP A 337 18.71 75.23 37.78
C ASP A 337 19.41 73.92 37.40
N TRP A 338 18.63 72.84 37.32
CA TRP A 338 19.13 71.47 37.12
C TRP A 338 18.49 70.82 35.89
N SER A 339 19.32 70.18 35.08
CA SER A 339 18.88 69.24 34.05
C SER A 339 19.26 67.81 34.44
N MET A 340 18.34 66.87 34.26
CA MET A 340 18.61 65.44 34.51
C MET A 340 19.31 64.83 33.29
N GLU A 341 20.38 64.07 33.53
CA GLU A 341 21.15 63.36 32.50
C GLU A 341 21.42 61.92 32.94
N TRP A 342 21.29 60.98 31.99
CA TRP A 342 21.69 59.59 32.20
C TRP A 342 23.18 59.42 31.86
N ASP A 343 23.98 59.06 32.86
CA ASP A 343 25.44 58.88 32.71
C ASP A 343 25.83 57.39 32.58
N GLY A 344 24.89 56.46 32.82
CA GLY A 344 25.08 55.02 32.65
C GLY A 344 26.20 54.40 33.49
N SER A 345 26.74 55.15 34.46
CA SER A 345 27.85 54.74 35.31
C SER A 345 27.34 54.32 36.70
N ASP A 346 27.93 53.27 37.28
CA ASP A 346 27.60 52.78 38.63
C ASP A 346 27.87 53.81 39.75
N ARG A 347 28.48 54.96 39.40
CA ARG A 347 28.78 56.06 40.32
C ARG A 347 27.55 56.93 40.62
N ALA A 348 26.55 56.91 39.74
CA ALA A 348 25.34 57.73 39.79
C ALA A 348 24.14 57.02 40.47
N GLY A 349 24.42 55.97 41.25
CA GLY A 349 23.39 55.14 41.89
C GLY A 349 22.78 54.07 40.97
N PRO A 350 21.83 53.27 41.49
CA PRO A 350 21.22 52.13 40.81
C PRO A 350 20.65 52.41 39.41
N THR A 351 20.21 53.64 39.15
CA THR A 351 19.57 54.04 37.89
C THR A 351 20.48 54.78 36.91
N GLY A 352 21.69 55.16 37.35
CA GLY A 352 22.65 55.87 36.50
C GLY A 352 22.27 57.34 36.21
N LEU A 353 21.36 57.92 37.00
CA LEU A 353 20.85 59.29 36.83
C LEU A 353 21.73 60.32 37.55
N THR A 354 22.01 61.44 36.88
CA THR A 354 22.83 62.55 37.40
C THR A 354 22.14 63.89 37.17
N PHE A 355 22.49 64.89 37.98
CA PHE A 355 22.07 66.29 37.74
C PHE A 355 23.20 67.09 37.13
N ARG A 356 22.87 67.86 36.11
CA ARG A 356 23.76 68.82 35.47
C ARG A 356 23.28 70.23 35.76
N CYS A 357 24.14 71.05 36.35
CA CYS A 357 23.86 72.47 36.61
C CYS A 357 23.62 73.21 35.28
N GLY A 358 22.54 73.99 35.18
CA GLY A 358 22.20 74.77 34.00
C GLY A 358 23.25 75.84 33.66
N ASP A 359 23.84 76.46 34.69
CA ASP A 359 24.80 77.55 34.51
C ASP A 359 26.21 77.08 34.15
N CYS A 360 26.77 76.18 34.96
CA CYS A 360 28.17 75.77 34.81
C CYS A 360 28.34 74.39 34.18
N THR A 361 27.24 73.69 33.87
CA THR A 361 27.22 72.36 33.24
C THR A 361 27.93 71.25 34.03
N THR A 362 28.26 71.50 35.31
CA THR A 362 28.88 70.52 36.21
C THR A 362 27.89 69.41 36.55
N ARG A 363 28.37 68.15 36.53
CA ARG A 363 27.58 66.96 36.90
C ARG A 363 27.68 66.66 38.39
N HIS A 364 26.57 66.21 38.94
CA HIS A 364 26.39 65.78 40.31
C HIS A 364 25.79 64.37 40.33
N TRP A 365 26.36 63.51 41.16
CA TRP A 365 26.03 62.10 41.33
C TRP A 365 25.43 61.84 42.71
#